data_AF-M1WYV3-F1
#
_entry.id   AF-M1WYV3-F1
#
_cell.length_a   1.000
_cell.length_b   1.000
_cell.length_c   1.000
_cell.angle_alpha   90.00
_cell.angle_beta   90.00
_cell.angle_gamma   90.00
#
_symmetry.space_group_name_H-M   'P 1'
#
loop_
_entity.id
_entity.type
_entity.pdbx_description
1 polymer ?
#
loop_
_entity_poly.entity_id
_entity_poly.type
_entity_poly.pdbx_seq_one_letter_code
_entity_poly.pdbx_strand_id
1 'polypeptide(L)' 'MKICIVNHKIKKGDGQGRVNYEIVKASANQGHQITLIASEVASEIRDYPGLEFIYIPVKFLPTELLRNFFLPK' A
#
# COMPACT_ATOMS: atom_id res chain seq x y z
N MET A 1 -9.41 1.85 17.10
CA MET A 1 -9.68 0.51 16.53
C MET A 1 -8.39 -0.06 15.93
N LYS A 2 -8.34 -1.36 15.60
CA LYS A 2 -7.25 -1.97 14.82
C LYS A 2 -7.69 -2.09 13.36
N ILE A 3 -6.94 -1.51 12.43
CA ILE A 3 -7.28 -1.44 11.01
C ILE A 3 -6.15 -2.04 10.20
N CYS A 4 -6.45 -3.03 9.36
CA CYS A 4 -5.49 -3.61 8.43
C CYS A 4 -5.83 -3.19 7.00
N ILE A 5 -4.86 -2.63 6.29
CA ILE A 5 -5.02 -2.22 4.88
C ILE A 5 -3.99 -2.97 4.05
N VAL A 6 -4.49 -3.70 3.05
CA VAL A 6 -3.69 -4.46 2.10
C VAL A 6 -3.77 -3.77 0.75
N ASN A 7 -2.63 -3.31 0.23
CA ASN A 7 -2.57 -2.70 -1.09
C ASN A 7 -1.19 -2.89 -1.70
N HIS A 8 -1.08 -2.81 -3.03
CA HIS A 8 0.21 -2.91 -3.70
C HIS A 8 1.15 -1.78 -3.24
N LYS A 9 0.69 -0.52 -3.28
CA LYS A 9 1.42 0.64 -2.78
C LYS A 9 0.50 1.62 -2.07
N ILE A 10 1.06 2.35 -1.10
CA ILE A 10 0.35 3.39 -0.34
C ILE A 10 1.16 4.68 -0.44
N LYS A 11 0.86 5.47 -1.46
CA LYS A 11 1.61 6.68 -1.81
C LYS A 11 0.71 7.72 -2.46
N LYS A 12 1.02 9.01 -2.25
CA LYS A 12 0.37 10.08 -3.01
C LYS A 12 0.67 9.93 -4.51
N GLY A 13 -0.36 10.11 -5.33
CA GLY A 13 -0.25 10.08 -6.79
C GLY A 13 -0.32 8.70 -7.41
N ASP A 14 -0.35 7.62 -6.62
CA ASP A 14 -0.44 6.24 -7.12
C ASP A 14 -1.89 5.77 -7.24
N GLY A 15 -2.70 6.38 -8.12
CA GLY A 15 -4.08 5.93 -8.43
C GLY A 15 -4.87 5.42 -7.22
N GLN A 16 -5.11 4.10 -7.13
CA GLN A 16 -5.80 3.46 -6.01
C GLN A 16 -5.07 3.61 -4.66
N GLY A 17 -3.74 3.60 -4.66
CA GLY A 17 -2.88 3.89 -3.51
C GLY A 17 -3.08 5.28 -2.91
N ARG A 18 -3.54 6.27 -3.70
CA ARG A 18 -3.90 7.61 -3.19
C ARG A 18 -5.06 7.56 -2.20
N VAL A 19 -6.08 6.75 -2.47
CA VAL A 19 -7.27 6.65 -1.61
C VAL A 19 -6.89 6.03 -0.27
N ASN A 20 -6.15 4.91 -0.31
CA ASN A 20 -5.67 4.25 0.91
C ASN A 20 -4.72 5.15 1.71
N TYR A 21 -3.89 5.97 1.05
CA TYR A 21 -3.05 6.95 1.72
C TYR A 21 -3.89 7.93 2.58
N GLU A 22 -4.98 8.49 2.04
CA GLU A 22 -5.81 9.46 2.77
C GLU A 22 -6.59 8.78 3.91
N ILE A 23 -7.06 7.55 3.70
CA ILE A 23 -7.71 6.75 4.75
C ILE A 23 -6.75 6.50 5.90
N VAL A 24 -5.51 6.05 5.61
CA VAL A 24 -4.49 5.81 6.64
C VAL A 24 -4.23 7.08 7.44
N LYS A 25 -4.02 8.21 6.76
CA LYS A 25 -3.78 9.49 7.41
C LYS A 25 -4.94 9.88 8.33
N ALA A 26 -6.18 9.78 7.85
CA ALA A 26 -7.37 10.12 8.64
C ALA A 26 -7.51 9.20 9.85
N SER A 27 -7.33 7.89 9.69
CA SER A 27 -7.42 6.91 10.77
C SER A 27 -6.29 7.06 11.80
N ALA A 28 -5.07 7.34 11.35
CA ALA A 28 -3.92 7.54 12.24
C ALA A 28 -4.11 8.81 13.09
N ASN A 29 -4.62 9.89 12.50
CA ASN A 29 -4.95 11.12 13.22
C ASN A 29 -6.06 10.93 14.27
N GLN A 30 -6.88 9.90 14.15
CA GLN A 30 -7.87 9.50 15.16
C GLN A 30 -7.31 8.53 16.22
N GLY A 31 -5.99 8.29 16.23
CA GLY A 31 -5.32 7.41 17.20
C GLY A 31 -5.63 5.93 17.01
N HIS A 32 -6.03 5.50 15.82
CA HIS A 32 -6.22 4.08 15.53
C HIS A 32 -4.88 3.38 15.32
N GLN A 33 -4.82 2.09 15.68
CA GLN A 33 -3.69 1.22 15.35
C GLN A 33 -3.86 0.72 13.92
N ILE A 34 -2.85 0.92 13.09
CA ILE A 34 -2.92 0.60 11.67
C ILE A 34 -1.82 -0.39 11.31
N THR A 35 -2.18 -1.48 10.63
CA THR A 35 -1.23 -2.38 9.99
C THR A 35 -1.34 -2.23 8.49
N LEU A 36 -0.23 -1.89 7.84
CA LEU A 36 -0.13 -1.76 6.39
C LEU A 36 0.61 -2.95 5.81
N ILE A 37 0.00 -3.61 4.84
CA ILE A 37 0.61 -4.71 4.10
C ILE A 37 0.77 -4.26 2.65
N ALA A 38 2.02 -3.98 2.24
CA ALA A 38 2.31 -3.42 0.91
C ALA A 38 3.77 -3.63 0.47
N SER A 39 4.04 -3.40 -0.82
CA SER A 39 5.42 -3.37 -1.34
C SER A 39 6.06 -2.00 -1.21
N GLU A 40 5.26 -0.93 -1.15
CA GLU A 40 5.75 0.44 -0.98
C GLU A 40 4.78 1.25 -0.10
N VAL A 41 5.32 2.01 0.84
CA VAL A 41 4.57 2.96 1.67
C VAL A 41 5.36 4.26 1.72
N ALA A 42 4.67 5.39 1.54
CA ALA A 42 5.27 6.72 1.65
C ALA A 42 5.93 6.92 3.03
N SER A 43 7.10 7.55 3.05
CA SER A 43 7.87 7.74 4.30
C SER A 43 7.05 8.48 5.35
N GLU A 44 6.33 9.52 4.97
CA GLU A 44 5.48 10.30 5.87
C GLU A 44 4.31 9.50 6.47
N ILE A 45 3.95 8.35 5.87
CA ILE A 45 2.98 7.42 6.43
C ILE A 45 3.64 6.44 7.41
N ARG A 46 4.89 6.02 7.15
CA ARG A 46 5.60 5.09 8.05
C ARG A 46 5.87 5.68 9.43
N ASP A 47 5.98 7.00 9.51
CA ASP A 47 6.33 7.69 10.74
C ASP A 47 5.13 7.95 11.68
N TYR A 48 3.90 7.53 11.32
CA TYR A 48 2.74 7.71 12.21
C TYR A 48 2.84 6.83 13.47
N PRO A 49 2.59 7.39 14.66
CA PRO A 49 2.49 6.61 15.89
C PRO A 49 1.40 5.54 15.80
N GLY A 50 1.73 4.31 16.19
CA GLY A 50 0.77 3.19 16.16
C GLY A 50 0.57 2.56 14.78
N LEU A 51 1.42 2.89 13.82
CA LEU A 51 1.46 2.25 12.51
C LEU A 51 2.51 1.13 12.47
N GLU A 52 2.10 -0.03 11.97
CA GLU A 52 2.95 -1.17 11.68
C GLU A 52 2.99 -1.37 10.16
N PHE A 53 4.18 -1.56 9.60
CA PHE A 53 4.35 -1.84 8.19
C PHE A 53 4.93 -3.23 7.97
N ILE A 54 4.16 -4.08 7.30
CA ILE A 54 4.55 -5.41 6.86
C ILE A 54 4.86 -5.33 5.37
N TYR A 55 6.15 -5.42 5.05
CA TYR A 55 6.62 -5.42 3.67
C TYR A 55 6.32 -6.75 2.98
N ILE A 56 5.70 -6.68 1.80
CA ILE A 56 5.58 -7.82 0.88
C ILE A 56 6.41 -7.56 -0.37
N PRO A 57 7.41 -8.41 -0.68
CA PRO A 57 8.19 -8.27 -1.90
C PRO A 57 7.33 -8.59 -3.12
N VAL A 58 7.46 -7.78 -4.16
CA VAL A 58 6.85 -8.00 -5.47
C VAL A 58 7.92 -8.03 -6.54
N LYS A 59 7.71 -8.85 -7.58
CA LYS A 59 8.63 -8.90 -8.73
C LYS A 59 8.51 -7.59 -9.51
N PHE A 60 9.65 -6.97 -9.82
CA PHE A 60 9.69 -5.75 -10.63
C PHE A 60 9.25 -6.00 -12.07
N LEU A 61 9.52 -7.20 -12.60
CA LEU A 61 9.19 -7.55 -13.97
C LEU A 61 7.69 -7.90 -14.07
N PRO A 62 6.91 -7.21 -14.92
CA PRO A 62 5.48 -7.45 -15.03
C PRO A 62 5.21 -8.66 -15.94
N THR A 63 5.68 -9.84 -15.53
CA THR A 63 5.67 -11.07 -16.34
C THR A 63 4.27 -11.45 -16.81
N GLU A 64 3.24 -11.16 -16.01
CA GLU A 64 1.84 -11.42 -16.37
C GLU A 64 1.34 -10.49 -17.48
N LEU A 65 1.72 -9.21 -17.45
CA LEU A 65 1.41 -8.26 -18.54
C LEU A 65 2.12 -8.67 -19.82
N LEU A 66 3.41 -9.03 -19.73
CA LEU A 66 4.17 -9.50 -20.89
C LEU A 66 3.56 -10.80 -21.45
N ARG A 67 3.21 -11.75 -20.59
CA ARG A 67 2.53 -12.99 -21.01
C ARG A 67 1.22 -12.68 -21.74
N ASN A 68 0.39 -11.78 -21.20
CA ASN A 68 -0.88 -11.43 -21.83
C ASN A 68 -0.70 -10.68 -23.17
N PHE A 69 0.41 -9.97 -23.36
CA PHE A 69 0.70 -9.23 -24.60
C PHE A 69 1.28 -10.14 -25.70
N PHE A 70 2.20 -11.06 -25.36
CA PHE A 70 2.90 -11.90 -26.33
C PHE A 70 2.31 -13.30 -26.51
N LEU A 71 1.57 -13.80 -25.52
CA LEU A 71 0.89 -15.09 -25.53
C LEU A 71 -0.60 -14.88 -25.20
N PRO A 72 -1.34 -14.11 -26.03
CA PRO A 72 -2.79 -14.03 -25.86
C PRO A 72 -3.37 -15.43 -26.03
N LYS A 73 -4.21 -15.83 -25.07
CA LYS A 73 -4.99 -17.07 -25.16
C LYS A 73 -6.07 -16.96 -26.23
#